data_AF-A0A8S4S9Q4-F1
#
_entry.id   AF-A0A8S4S9Q4-F1
#
_cell.length_a   1.000
_cell.length_b   1.000
_cell.length_c   1.000
_cell.angle_alpha   90.00
_cell.angle_beta   90.00
_cell.angle_gamma   90.00
#
_symmetry.space_group_name_H-M   'P 1'
#
loop_
_entity.id
_entity.type
_entity.pdbx_description
1 polymer ?
#
loop_
_entity_poly.entity_id
_entity_poly.type
_entity_poly.pdbx_seq_one_letter_code
_entity_poly.pdbx_strand_id
1 'polypeptide(L)'
;MTSTDNSIRHSKHSIPTDILDDLCSRFIINLPPEDRGNLVRICFQIELAHWFYLDYYCTDESNRLNPCGIRDFAAHIFQHVPQLREHIRNLDEVLVNWREYKQTVPTYGAILLDSDLTHVLLVQSYWTKASWGFPKGKVNEDEEPWKCAARE
;
A
#
# COMPACT_ATOMS: atom_id res chain seq x y z
N MET A 1 -19.04 40.54 2.88
CA MET A 1 -19.12 39.73 1.65
C MET A 1 -17.74 39.64 1.03
N THR A 2 -17.00 38.58 1.34
CA THR A 2 -15.82 38.16 0.58
C THR A 2 -15.71 36.66 0.81
N SER A 3 -16.45 35.91 -0.01
CA SER A 3 -16.33 34.46 -0.09
C SER A 3 -14.99 34.16 -0.76
N THR A 4 -14.05 33.61 0.00
CA THR A 4 -12.81 33.04 -0.52
C THR A 4 -13.17 31.74 -1.24
N ASP A 5 -13.38 31.83 -2.55
CA ASP A 5 -13.49 30.70 -3.45
C ASP A 5 -12.12 30.00 -3.54
N ASN A 6 -11.93 28.99 -2.69
CA ASN A 6 -10.75 28.15 -2.70
C ASN A 6 -10.89 27.15 -3.85
N SER A 7 -10.62 27.63 -5.06
CA SER A 7 -10.52 26.85 -6.29
C SER A 7 -9.64 25.63 -6.06
N ILE A 8 -10.28 24.46 -5.97
CA ILE A 8 -9.62 23.15 -5.97
C ILE A 8 -8.91 23.07 -7.32
N ARG A 9 -7.59 23.29 -7.34
CA ARG A 9 -6.77 23.00 -8.51
C ARG A 9 -6.95 21.51 -8.80
N HIS A 10 -7.70 21.17 -9.85
CA HIS A 10 -7.71 19.83 -10.41
C HIS A 10 -6.29 19.55 -10.92
N SER A 11 -5.45 18.99 -10.06
CA SER A 11 -4.10 18.57 -10.42
C SER A 11 -4.23 17.52 -11.52
N LYS A 12 -3.65 17.76 -12.67
CA LYS A 12 -3.66 16.79 -13.77
C LYS A 12 -2.99 15.51 -13.27
N HIS A 13 -3.62 14.34 -13.49
CA HIS A 13 -3.01 13.06 -13.14
C HIS A 13 -1.68 12.91 -13.89
N SER A 14 -0.62 12.51 -13.17
CA SER A 14 0.67 12.18 -13.79
C SER A 14 0.67 10.74 -14.32
N ILE A 15 -0.15 9.88 -13.72
CA ILE A 15 -0.43 8.51 -14.16
C ILE A 15 -1.57 8.55 -15.21
N PRO A 16 -1.45 7.85 -16.34
CA PRO A 16 -2.53 7.74 -17.32
C PRO A 16 -3.84 7.23 -16.72
N THR A 17 -4.96 7.79 -17.17
CA THR A 17 -6.29 7.52 -16.59
C THR A 17 -6.73 6.06 -16.79
N ASP A 18 -6.39 5.45 -17.93
CA ASP A 18 -6.64 4.04 -18.23
C ASP A 18 -5.92 3.10 -17.25
N ILE A 19 -4.72 3.48 -16.82
CA ILE A 19 -3.95 2.74 -15.82
C ILE A 19 -4.58 2.91 -14.43
N LEU A 20 -5.06 4.12 -14.10
CA LEU A 20 -5.80 4.35 -12.86
C LEU A 20 -7.13 3.58 -12.85
N ASP A 21 -7.84 3.50 -13.97
CA ASP A 21 -9.06 2.70 -14.12
C ASP A 21 -8.78 1.20 -13.89
N ASP A 22 -7.73 0.66 -14.53
CA ASP A 22 -7.30 -0.72 -14.33
C ASP A 22 -6.97 -1.00 -12.87
N LEU A 23 -6.10 -0.19 -12.25
CA LEU A 23 -5.70 -0.35 -10.85
C LEU A 23 -6.89 -0.23 -9.89
N CYS A 24 -7.77 0.74 -10.10
CA CYS A 24 -8.98 0.90 -9.28
C CYS A 24 -9.92 -0.29 -9.43
N SER A 25 -10.10 -0.84 -10.63
CA SER A 25 -10.94 -2.02 -10.86
C SER A 25 -10.40 -3.27 -10.16
N ARG A 26 -9.07 -3.44 -10.13
CA ARG A 26 -8.40 -4.59 -9.52
C ARG A 26 -8.42 -4.54 -8.00
N PHE A 27 -8.13 -3.38 -7.41
CA PHE A 27 -7.81 -3.29 -5.98
C PHE A 27 -8.84 -2.50 -5.14
N ILE A 28 -9.63 -1.61 -5.74
CA ILE A 28 -10.40 -0.60 -4.97
C ILE A 28 -11.92 -0.76 -5.12
N ILE A 29 -12.44 -0.80 -6.35
CA ILE A 29 -13.88 -0.70 -6.63
C ILE A 29 -14.63 -1.95 -6.14
N ASN A 30 -13.97 -3.10 -6.17
CA ASN A 30 -14.56 -4.40 -5.84
C ASN A 30 -14.37 -4.80 -4.37
N LEU A 31 -13.99 -3.86 -3.50
CA LEU A 31 -13.86 -4.14 -2.08
C LEU A 31 -15.20 -4.56 -1.47
N PRO A 32 -15.17 -5.46 -0.46
CA PRO A 32 -16.38 -5.90 0.19
C PRO A 32 -17.01 -4.74 0.96
N PRO A 33 -18.35 -4.69 1.11
CA PRO A 33 -19.06 -3.52 1.65
C PRO A 33 -18.57 -3.04 3.01
N GLU A 34 -18.14 -3.96 3.87
CA GLU A 34 -17.55 -3.71 5.19
C GLU A 34 -16.28 -2.86 5.14
N ASP A 35 -15.51 -2.94 4.06
CA ASP A 35 -14.24 -2.22 3.89
C ASP A 35 -14.40 -0.89 3.16
N ARG A 36 -15.50 -0.67 2.42
CA ARG A 36 -15.69 0.50 1.54
C ARG A 36 -15.71 1.85 2.24
N GLY A 37 -15.98 1.88 3.55
CA GLY A 37 -15.95 3.09 4.37
C GLY A 37 -14.71 3.19 5.27
N ASN A 38 -13.87 2.16 5.31
CA ASN A 38 -12.72 2.12 6.20
C ASN A 38 -11.46 2.60 5.45
N LEU A 39 -11.10 3.86 5.63
CA LEU A 39 -9.94 4.46 4.96
C LEU A 39 -8.63 3.72 5.23
N VAL A 40 -8.47 3.10 6.40
CA VAL A 40 -7.27 2.30 6.72
C VAL A 40 -7.21 1.05 5.84
N ARG A 41 -8.34 0.35 5.67
CA ARG A 41 -8.45 -0.82 4.78
C ARG A 41 -8.22 -0.43 3.32
N ILE A 42 -8.79 0.70 2.88
CA ILE A 42 -8.57 1.24 1.54
C ILE A 42 -7.10 1.59 1.32
N CYS A 43 -6.40 2.16 2.31
CA CYS A 43 -4.98 2.46 2.20
C CYS A 43 -4.10 1.19 2.04
N PHE A 44 -4.46 0.05 2.66
CA PHE A 44 -3.77 -1.22 2.38
C PHE A 44 -3.93 -1.64 0.91
N GLN A 45 -5.10 -1.42 0.31
CA GLN A 45 -5.35 -1.75 -1.09
C GLN A 45 -4.66 -0.79 -2.05
N ILE A 46 -4.57 0.50 -1.68
CA ILE A 46 -3.77 1.49 -2.41
C ILE A 46 -2.29 1.11 -2.38
N GLU A 47 -1.79 0.59 -1.25
CA GLU A 47 -0.42 0.10 -1.18
C GLU A 47 -0.18 -1.11 -2.10
N LEU A 48 -1.09 -2.08 -2.12
CA LEU A 48 -1.03 -3.21 -3.07
C LEU A 48 -1.06 -2.72 -4.53
N ALA A 49 -1.94 -1.78 -4.85
CA ALA A 49 -2.02 -1.17 -6.17
C ALA A 49 -0.74 -0.39 -6.53
N HIS A 50 -0.10 0.25 -5.54
CA HIS A 50 1.15 0.98 -5.74
C HIS A 50 2.30 0.02 -6.05
N TRP A 51 2.43 -1.08 -5.31
CA TRP A 51 3.41 -2.13 -5.64
C TRP A 51 3.17 -2.73 -7.02
N PHE A 52 1.91 -3.04 -7.36
CA PHE A 52 1.56 -3.50 -8.70
C PHE A 52 1.96 -2.47 -9.77
N TYR A 53 1.72 -1.18 -9.52
CA TYR A 53 2.13 -0.11 -10.42
C TYR A 53 3.65 -0.06 -10.62
N LEU A 54 4.42 -0.12 -9.54
CA LEU A 54 5.88 -0.13 -9.62
C LEU A 54 6.41 -1.38 -10.34
N ASP A 55 5.86 -2.55 -10.03
CA ASP A 55 6.38 -3.84 -10.48
C ASP A 55 5.97 -4.21 -11.90
N TYR A 56 4.84 -3.68 -12.41
CA TYR A 56 4.33 -4.02 -13.75
C TYR A 56 4.26 -2.84 -14.72
N TYR A 57 4.05 -1.61 -14.24
CA TYR A 57 3.94 -0.44 -15.13
C TYR A 57 5.20 0.43 -15.18
N CYS A 58 6.05 0.40 -14.14
CA CYS A 58 7.31 1.16 -14.12
C CYS A 58 8.55 0.36 -14.54
N THR A 59 8.44 -0.96 -14.64
CA THR A 59 9.52 -1.89 -15.02
C THR A 59 9.37 -2.43 -16.45
N ASP A 60 8.18 -2.34 -17.04
CA ASP A 60 7.93 -2.78 -18.42
C ASP A 60 8.72 -1.91 -19.41
N GLU A 61 9.58 -2.56 -20.21
CA GLU A 61 10.43 -1.91 -21.20
C GLU A 61 9.64 -1.22 -22.31
N SER A 62 8.41 -1.67 -22.58
CA SER A 62 7.58 -1.20 -23.69
C SER A 62 6.77 0.06 -23.36
N ASN A 63 6.43 0.29 -22.09
CA ASN A 63 5.60 1.42 -21.66
C ASN A 63 5.99 1.96 -20.28
N ARG A 64 7.30 2.18 -20.07
CA ARG A 64 7.89 2.48 -18.77
C ARG A 64 7.39 3.79 -18.18
N LEU A 65 6.40 3.70 -17.29
CA LEU A 65 5.87 4.86 -16.58
C LEU A 65 6.82 5.31 -15.47
N ASN A 66 6.74 6.59 -15.09
CA ASN A 66 7.58 7.14 -14.04
C ASN A 66 7.14 6.63 -12.66
N PRO A 67 8.05 6.08 -11.84
CA PRO A 67 7.72 5.71 -10.47
C PRO A 67 7.38 6.95 -9.65
N CYS A 68 6.45 6.81 -8.72
CA CYS A 68 6.10 7.85 -7.75
C CYS A 68 6.05 7.26 -6.34
N GLY A 69 6.12 8.12 -5.32
CA GLY A 69 5.98 7.69 -3.93
C GLY A 69 4.54 7.35 -3.57
N ILE A 70 4.35 6.53 -2.53
CA ILE A 70 3.01 6.09 -2.08
C ILE A 70 2.04 7.24 -1.81
N ARG A 71 2.54 8.38 -1.33
CA ARG A 71 1.73 9.56 -1.04
C ARG A 71 1.16 10.20 -2.32
N ASP A 72 1.98 10.37 -3.35
CA ASP A 72 1.53 10.95 -4.62
C ASP A 72 0.65 9.96 -5.40
N PHE A 73 0.98 8.66 -5.32
CA PHE A 73 0.13 7.60 -5.84
C PHE A 73 -1.25 7.60 -5.18
N ALA A 74 -1.31 7.66 -3.85
CA ALA A 74 -2.57 7.74 -3.11
C ALA A 74 -3.37 9.00 -3.49
N ALA A 75 -2.72 10.14 -3.68
CA ALA A 75 -3.38 11.37 -4.15
C ALA A 75 -4.06 11.18 -5.52
N HIS A 76 -3.39 10.48 -6.46
CA HIS A 76 -3.99 10.14 -7.74
C HIS A 76 -5.22 9.23 -7.59
N ILE A 77 -5.16 8.19 -6.74
CA ILE A 77 -6.30 7.30 -6.50
C ILE A 77 -7.48 8.03 -5.83
N PHE A 78 -7.23 8.83 -4.79
CA PHE A 78 -8.27 9.60 -4.10
C PHE A 78 -8.95 10.62 -5.02
N GLN A 79 -8.18 11.23 -5.93
CA GLN A 79 -8.73 12.13 -6.94
C GLN A 79 -9.53 11.38 -8.02
N HIS A 80 -9.07 10.20 -8.41
CA HIS A 80 -9.70 9.41 -9.47
C HIS A 80 -11.05 8.83 -9.02
N VAL A 81 -11.08 8.20 -7.84
CA VAL A 81 -12.25 7.49 -7.29
C VAL A 81 -13.26 8.48 -6.66
N PRO A 82 -14.48 8.64 -7.21
CA PRO A 82 -15.43 9.65 -6.76
C PRO A 82 -15.72 9.66 -5.25
N GLN A 83 -15.84 8.49 -4.64
CA GLN A 83 -16.16 8.30 -3.22
C GLN A 83 -15.02 8.75 -2.29
N LEU A 84 -13.78 8.77 -2.79
CA LEU A 84 -12.61 9.16 -1.98
C LEU A 84 -12.28 10.64 -2.08
N ARG A 85 -12.90 11.37 -3.02
CA ARG A 85 -12.55 12.77 -3.32
C ARG A 85 -12.75 13.69 -2.14
N GLU A 86 -13.75 13.43 -1.31
CA GLU A 86 -14.01 14.23 -0.11
C GLU A 86 -12.85 14.17 0.89
N HIS A 87 -12.08 13.07 0.88
CA HIS A 87 -10.97 12.83 1.80
C HIS A 87 -9.61 13.33 1.29
N ILE A 88 -9.55 13.96 0.11
CA ILE A 88 -8.29 14.48 -0.44
C ILE A 88 -7.69 15.57 0.46
N ARG A 89 -8.56 16.40 1.06
CA ARG A 89 -8.12 17.54 1.90
C ARG A 89 -7.39 17.09 3.17
N ASN A 90 -7.70 15.89 3.66
CA ASN A 90 -7.11 15.28 4.83
C ASN A 90 -6.27 14.03 4.48
N LEU A 91 -5.82 13.90 3.22
CA LEU A 91 -5.05 12.74 2.76
C LEU A 91 -3.83 12.45 3.64
N ASP A 92 -3.08 13.49 4.01
CA ASP A 92 -1.86 13.30 4.81
C ASP A 92 -2.19 12.75 6.21
N GLU A 93 -3.31 13.16 6.82
CA GLU A 93 -3.80 12.61 8.09
C GLU A 93 -4.25 11.15 7.95
N VAL A 94 -4.97 10.83 6.87
CA VAL A 94 -5.39 9.46 6.55
C VAL A 94 -4.17 8.54 6.41
N LEU A 95 -3.12 9.00 5.71
CA LEU A 95 -1.87 8.25 5.53
C LEU A 95 -1.05 8.12 6.83
N VAL A 96 -1.15 9.07 7.76
CA VAL A 96 -0.56 8.94 9.09
C VAL A 96 -1.30 7.87 9.89
N ASN A 97 -2.64 7.97 9.98
CA ASN A 97 -3.47 6.99 10.70
C ASN A 97 -3.28 5.56 10.16
N TRP A 98 -3.22 5.41 8.84
CA TRP A 98 -2.91 4.12 8.21
C TRP A 98 -1.54 3.59 8.60
N ARG A 99 -0.50 4.43 8.60
CA ARG A 99 0.86 4.01 8.99
C ARG A 99 0.93 3.61 10.46
N GLU A 100 0.29 4.35 11.35
CA GLU A 100 0.21 4.05 12.77
C GLU A 100 -0.51 2.73 13.02
N TYR A 101 -1.68 2.53 12.42
CA TYR A 101 -2.39 1.25 12.49
C TYR A 101 -1.53 0.11 11.91
N LYS A 102 -0.90 0.32 10.76
CA LYS A 102 -0.04 -0.68 10.13
C LYS A 102 1.15 -1.09 11.01
N GLN A 103 1.59 -0.25 11.95
CA GLN A 103 2.64 -0.60 12.92
C GLN A 103 2.14 -1.49 14.07
N THR A 104 0.84 -1.46 14.38
CA THR A 104 0.26 -2.28 15.46
C THR A 104 -0.07 -3.70 15.01
N VAL A 105 -0.16 -3.94 13.70
CA VAL A 105 -0.44 -5.27 13.13
C VAL A 105 0.65 -6.27 13.54
N PRO A 106 0.29 -7.35 14.27
CA PRO A 106 1.24 -8.37 14.69
C PRO A 106 1.98 -8.99 13.50
N THR A 107 3.25 -9.35 13.74
CA THR A 107 4.03 -10.11 12.77
C THR A 107 4.37 -11.49 13.28
N TYR A 108 4.21 -12.49 12.42
CA TYR A 108 4.62 -13.86 12.68
C TYR A 108 5.60 -14.33 11.62
N GLY A 109 6.42 -15.30 11.98
CA GLY A 109 7.50 -15.80 11.13
C GLY A 109 8.22 -16.96 11.81
N ALA A 110 9.40 -17.30 11.32
CA ALA A 110 10.14 -18.48 11.76
C ALA A 110 11.61 -18.18 12.03
N ILE A 111 12.16 -18.89 13.01
CA ILE A 111 13.61 -19.02 13.20
C ILE A 111 13.98 -20.37 12.58
N LEU A 112 14.61 -20.33 11.41
CA LEU A 112 15.02 -21.53 10.68
C LEU A 112 16.46 -21.87 11.06
N LEU A 113 16.65 -23.06 11.61
CA LEU A 113 17.93 -23.60 12.05
C LEU A 113 18.41 -24.68 11.08
N ASP A 114 19.72 -24.86 10.95
CA ASP A 114 20.29 -26.06 10.33
C ASP A 114 20.11 -27.29 11.23
N SER A 115 20.35 -28.49 10.69
CA SER A 115 20.17 -29.77 11.42
C SER A 115 21.01 -29.84 12.70
N ASP A 116 22.14 -29.17 12.70
CA ASP A 116 23.14 -29.24 13.76
C ASP A 116 22.95 -28.10 14.78
N LEU A 117 21.97 -27.21 14.55
CA LEU A 117 21.62 -26.07 15.40
C LEU A 117 22.77 -25.06 15.59
N THR A 118 23.60 -24.88 14.57
CA THR A 118 24.77 -23.99 14.57
C THR A 118 24.58 -22.73 13.74
N HIS A 119 23.64 -22.74 12.79
CA HIS A 119 23.35 -21.61 11.90
C HIS A 119 21.86 -21.26 11.90
N VAL A 120 21.57 -19.99 11.60
CA VAL A 120 20.21 -19.49 11.40
C VAL A 120 20.07 -18.79 10.05
N LEU A 121 18.90 -18.90 9.43
CA LEU A 121 18.56 -18.12 8.24
C LEU A 121 18.09 -16.72 8.63
N LEU A 122 18.70 -15.70 8.03
CA LEU A 122 18.29 -14.30 8.14
C LEU A 122 18.06 -13.71 6.75
N VAL A 123 17.13 -12.77 6.67
CA VAL A 123 16.85 -11.97 5.46
C VAL A 123 17.35 -10.55 5.64
N GLN A 124 17.78 -9.93 4.55
CA GLN A 124 18.24 -8.54 4.53
C GLN A 124 17.37 -7.71 3.58
N SER A 125 16.93 -6.57 4.08
CA SER A 125 16.19 -5.59 3.28
C SER A 125 17.08 -4.97 2.20
N TYR A 126 16.59 -4.94 0.96
CA TYR A 126 17.30 -4.36 -0.17
C TYR A 126 17.67 -2.87 0.03
N TRP A 127 16.74 -2.10 0.61
CA TRP A 127 16.89 -0.66 0.84
C TRP A 127 17.68 -0.32 2.11
N THR A 128 17.59 -1.15 3.15
CA THR A 128 18.31 -0.98 4.42
C THR A 128 19.37 -2.08 4.57
N LYS A 129 20.46 -1.93 3.81
CA LYS A 129 21.60 -2.88 3.70
C LYS A 129 22.36 -3.19 4.99
N ALA A 130 21.91 -2.69 6.14
CA ALA A 130 22.57 -2.86 7.44
C ALA A 130 21.73 -3.65 8.46
N SER A 131 20.50 -4.05 8.13
CA SER A 131 19.61 -4.77 9.05
C SER A 131 19.33 -6.18 8.56
N TRP A 132 19.74 -7.16 9.37
CA TRP A 132 19.37 -8.56 9.21
C TRP A 132 18.26 -8.90 10.21
N GLY A 133 17.29 -9.70 9.79
CA GLY A 133 16.20 -10.16 10.66
C GLY A 133 15.69 -11.54 10.25
N PHE A 134 14.89 -12.15 11.10
CA PHE A 134 14.22 -13.41 10.76
C PHE A 134 13.11 -13.19 9.71
N PRO A 135 12.86 -14.18 8.82
CA PRO A 135 11.73 -14.13 7.91
C PRO A 135 10.42 -14.07 8.72
N LYS A 136 9.66 -13.02 8.48
CA LYS A 136 8.38 -12.73 9.15
C LYS A 136 7.59 -11.69 8.36
N GLY A 137 6.29 -11.69 8.53
CA GLY A 137 5.41 -10.65 7.98
C GLY A 137 4.12 -10.52 8.78
N LYS A 138 3.19 -9.72 8.26
CA LYS A 138 2.01 -9.27 9.00
C LYS A 138 0.87 -10.27 8.87
N VAL A 139 0.16 -10.49 9.97
CA VAL A 139 -1.01 -11.37 10.00
C VAL A 139 -2.18 -10.76 9.24
N ASN A 140 -2.89 -11.58 8.47
CA ASN A 140 -4.14 -11.19 7.85
C ASN A 140 -5.32 -11.29 8.84
N GLU A 141 -6.45 -10.70 8.49
CA GLU A 141 -7.67 -10.84 9.28
C GLU A 141 -8.10 -12.31 9.35
N ASP A 142 -8.48 -12.75 10.55
CA ASP A 142 -8.86 -14.13 10.87
C ASP A 142 -7.83 -15.21 10.49
N GLU A 143 -6.55 -14.84 10.36
CA GLU A 143 -5.45 -15.77 10.09
C GLU A 143 -4.77 -16.25 11.38
N GLU A 144 -4.68 -17.57 11.53
CA GLU A 144 -3.97 -18.17 12.65
C GLU A 144 -2.46 -17.87 12.62
N PRO A 145 -1.81 -17.59 13.77
CA PRO A 145 -0.40 -17.20 13.84
C PRO A 145 0.57 -18.11 13.07
N TRP A 146 0.39 -19.44 13.16
CA TRP A 146 1.27 -20.41 12.49
C TRP A 146 1.01 -20.49 10.97
N LYS A 147 -0.19 -20.14 10.50
CA LYS A 147 -0.48 -20.04 9.06
C LYS A 147 0.17 -18.78 8.48
N CYS A 148 0.09 -17.66 9.20
CA CYS A 148 0.80 -16.43 8.84
C CYS A 148 2.31 -16.68 8.75
N ALA A 149 2.90 -17.31 9.77
CA ALA A 149 4.33 -17.62 9.78
C ALA A 149 4.79 -18.53 8.62
N ALA A 150 3.91 -19.38 8.08
CA ALA A 150 4.23 -20.27 6.96
C ALA A 150 3.99 -19.62 5.58
N ARG A 151 3.11 -18.61 5.51
CA ARG A 151 2.81 -17.85 4.28
C ARG A 151 3.90 -16.83 3.96
N GLU A 152 4.44 -16.20 5.01
CA GLU A 152 5.52 -15.20 4.96
C GLU A 152 6.90 -15.86 4.81
#